data_AF-A0A1L8MG71-F1
#
_entry.id   AF-A0A1L8MG71-F1
#
_cell.length_a   1.000
_cell.length_b   1.000
_cell.length_c   1.000
_cell.angle_alpha   90.00
_cell.angle_beta   90.00
_cell.angle_gamma   90.00
#
_symmetry.space_group_name_H-M   'P 1'
#
loop_
_entity.id
_entity.type
_entity.pdbx_description
1 polymer ?
#
loop_
_entity_poly.entity_id
_entity_poly.type
_entity_poly.pdbx_seq_one_letter_code
_entity_poly.pdbx_strand_id
1 'polypeptide(L)'
;MQRLTTFNNNEQREVQALLNQVLFAEGQILLNLERRDEALLAFSNINTSALAQKTEVNTEGSPDTQRTFFENGQVLLRDEALLHYGWGLAQSNNWPLALGVWDYLAAQSTNLFTLQATHALAYGYAQEGGEIQAYNTLERLVSQLEDGVNQLDRLTQKVSEDGYWKAVAIGAKNLSREIDANKRRAATKEINWETLWPLSHHDLLADIIVNNEGGEQDKLEQLLVLYNIERELTLQLADAEIYANLLEERDRTHLTRSQSTHASDTQAHLNSLAATFHELKKRIQIDGQLHSTRDDEWLRALLTFASAQQLQWYTRLERSEARLTRLAKERKMRLSYRKRLERLTGILIWQLTEQYPKAHWQSQRALQDVETLLNQATEAQQNFDVLLNKPSVTETQRERVAFIKARIEKHLNATRGLIVAIEDSLTLTSHNVIAQRKAYLEQQSAQSKLAMLQLRDINVDAPSPSSRSNKVGKDQ
;
A
#
# COMPACT_ATOMS: atom_id res chain seq x y z
N MET A 1 16.43 34.69 40.28
CA MET A 1 15.46 34.17 41.27
C MET A 1 14.00 34.41 40.85
N GLN A 2 13.64 34.24 39.57
CA GLN A 2 12.23 34.37 39.08
C GLN A 2 11.73 33.15 38.30
N ARG A 3 12.49 32.03 38.28
CA ARG A 3 12.13 30.79 37.56
C ARG A 3 11.68 29.63 38.46
N LEU A 4 11.49 29.84 39.76
CA LEU A 4 11.12 28.79 40.71
C LEU A 4 9.68 28.87 41.22
N THR A 5 8.90 29.88 40.82
CA THR A 5 7.49 30.02 41.24
C THR A 5 6.48 29.51 40.22
N THR A 6 6.87 29.28 38.96
CA THR A 6 5.96 28.79 37.92
C THR A 6 5.69 27.28 37.97
N PHE A 7 6.56 26.51 38.62
CA PHE A 7 6.42 25.05 38.71
C PHE A 7 5.28 24.62 39.67
N ASN A 8 5.03 25.41 40.73
CA ASN A 8 4.04 25.08 41.75
C ASN A 8 2.59 25.28 41.27
N ASN A 9 2.37 26.18 40.29
CA ASN A 9 1.04 26.46 39.76
C ASN A 9 0.52 25.35 38.84
N ASN A 10 1.40 24.61 38.16
CA ASN A 10 0.98 23.52 37.29
C ASN A 10 0.57 22.27 38.08
N GLU A 11 1.33 21.91 39.12
CA GLU A 11 0.95 20.80 40.02
C GLU A 11 -0.35 21.10 40.77
N GLN A 12 -0.54 22.32 41.26
CA GLN A 12 -1.81 22.72 41.87
C GLN A 12 -2.99 22.65 40.88
N ARG A 13 -2.77 22.96 39.60
CA ARG A 13 -3.80 22.81 38.55
C ARG A 13 -4.12 21.36 38.24
N GLU A 14 -3.12 20.49 38.19
CA GLU A 14 -3.34 19.05 37.98
C GLU A 14 -4.08 18.41 39.17
N VAL A 15 -3.69 18.75 40.40
CA VAL A 15 -4.38 18.29 41.61
C VAL A 15 -5.82 18.80 41.65
N GLN A 16 -6.07 20.05 41.27
CA GLN A 16 -7.43 20.59 41.22
C GLN A 16 -8.27 19.93 40.11
N ALA A 17 -7.67 19.59 38.98
CA ALA A 17 -8.35 18.88 37.89
C ALA A 17 -8.71 17.45 38.28
N LEU A 18 -7.80 16.74 38.96
CA LEU A 18 -8.07 15.40 39.51
C LEU A 18 -9.14 15.45 40.59
N LEU A 19 -9.12 16.45 41.47
CA LEU A 19 -10.14 16.66 42.49
C LEU A 19 -11.52 16.89 41.86
N ASN A 20 -11.59 17.71 40.81
CA ASN A 20 -12.83 17.93 40.07
C ASN A 20 -13.33 16.64 39.40
N GLN A 21 -12.44 15.78 38.88
CA GLN A 21 -12.82 14.48 38.31
C GLN A 21 -13.35 13.51 39.37
N VAL A 22 -12.75 13.49 40.56
CA VAL A 22 -13.19 12.64 41.68
C VAL A 22 -14.55 13.10 42.19
N LEU A 23 -14.74 14.40 42.41
CA LEU A 23 -16.02 14.97 42.85
C LEU A 23 -17.13 14.76 41.82
N PHE A 24 -16.77 14.78 40.53
CA PHE A 24 -17.69 14.46 39.45
C PHE A 24 -18.12 12.98 39.44
N ALA A 25 -17.15 12.07 39.55
CA ALA A 25 -17.42 10.63 39.62
C ALA A 25 -18.24 10.28 40.87
N GLU A 26 -17.93 10.91 42.00
CA GLU A 26 -18.69 10.79 43.25
C GLU A 26 -20.13 11.28 43.07
N GLY A 27 -20.33 12.43 42.44
CA GLY A 27 -21.66 12.95 42.11
C GLY A 27 -22.46 12.02 41.22
N GLN A 28 -21.85 11.41 40.20
CA GLN A 28 -22.53 10.43 39.32
C GLN A 28 -22.89 9.13 40.06
N ILE A 29 -21.99 8.62 40.92
CA ILE A 29 -22.27 7.45 41.75
C ILE A 29 -23.43 7.75 42.70
N LEU A 30 -23.45 8.93 43.32
CA LEU A 30 -24.51 9.34 44.23
C LEU A 30 -25.86 9.54 43.52
N LEU A 31 -25.86 10.01 42.27
CA LEU A 31 -27.07 10.04 41.42
C LEU A 31 -27.61 8.64 41.13
N ASN A 32 -26.74 7.69 40.77
CA ASN A 32 -27.13 6.29 40.54
C ASN A 32 -27.66 5.59 41.80
N LEU A 33 -27.26 6.08 42.99
CA LEU A 33 -27.74 5.60 44.29
C LEU A 33 -28.98 6.34 44.80
N GLU A 34 -29.61 7.19 43.97
CA GLU A 34 -30.75 8.05 44.33
C GLU A 34 -30.48 9.05 45.48
N ARG A 35 -29.21 9.27 45.86
CA ARG A 35 -28.78 10.19 46.93
C ARG A 35 -28.54 11.60 46.37
N ARG A 36 -29.63 12.22 45.92
CA ARG A 36 -29.61 13.47 45.13
C ARG A 36 -29.00 14.66 45.88
N ASP A 37 -29.28 14.82 47.17
CA ASP A 37 -28.76 15.95 47.96
C ASP A 37 -27.24 15.88 48.14
N GLU A 38 -26.69 14.68 48.24
CA GLU A 38 -25.26 14.45 48.37
C GLU A 38 -24.55 14.56 47.02
N ALA A 39 -25.20 14.11 45.94
CA ALA A 39 -24.71 14.35 44.59
C ALA A 39 -24.61 15.85 44.30
N LEU A 40 -25.61 16.63 44.70
CA LEU A 40 -25.60 18.09 44.59
C LEU A 40 -24.44 18.73 45.38
N LEU A 41 -24.15 18.23 46.59
CA LEU A 41 -22.99 18.67 47.36
C LEU A 41 -21.67 18.33 46.66
N ALA A 42 -21.53 17.12 46.12
CA ALA A 42 -20.34 16.70 45.38
C ALA A 42 -20.12 17.58 44.13
N PHE A 43 -21.19 17.86 43.36
CA PHE A 43 -21.13 18.74 42.20
C PHE A 43 -20.87 20.21 42.57
N SER A 44 -21.42 20.70 43.67
CA SER A 44 -21.22 22.09 44.14
C SER A 44 -19.76 22.38 44.54
N ASN A 45 -19.00 21.34 44.91
CA ASN A 45 -17.59 21.45 45.26
C ASN A 45 -16.65 21.45 44.04
N ILE A 46 -17.17 21.23 42.83
CA ILE A 46 -16.38 21.30 41.60
C ILE A 46 -16.02 22.76 41.36
N ASN A 47 -14.71 23.04 41.38
CA ASN A 47 -14.22 24.40 41.15
C ASN A 47 -14.28 24.73 39.66
N THR A 48 -15.34 25.45 39.26
CA THR A 48 -15.60 25.88 37.86
C THR A 48 -14.58 26.90 37.35
N SER A 49 -13.97 27.69 38.23
CA SER A 49 -12.95 28.70 37.84
C SER A 49 -11.65 28.06 37.33
N ALA A 50 -11.29 26.89 37.86
CA ALA A 50 -10.15 26.11 37.40
C ALA A 50 -10.39 25.45 36.03
N LEU A 51 -11.66 25.17 35.70
CA LEU A 51 -12.08 24.67 34.38
C LEU A 51 -12.09 25.79 33.33
N ALA A 52 -12.51 27.01 33.69
CA ALA A 52 -12.53 28.18 32.81
C ALA A 52 -11.12 28.74 32.48
N GLN A 53 -10.15 28.65 33.40
CA GLN A 53 -8.78 29.13 33.15
C GLN A 53 -7.95 28.21 32.23
N LYS A 54 -8.32 26.93 32.10
CA LYS A 54 -7.62 26.00 31.18
C LYS A 54 -7.89 26.35 29.71
N THR A 55 -9.01 27.01 29.41
CA THR A 55 -9.39 27.48 28.08
C THR A 55 -8.75 28.83 27.70
N GLU A 56 -8.44 29.72 28.65
CA GLU A 56 -7.87 31.04 28.33
C GLU A 56 -6.35 31.03 28.07
N VAL A 57 -5.61 30.02 28.54
CA VAL A 57 -4.13 29.97 28.35
C VAL A 57 -3.72 29.43 26.97
N ASN A 58 -4.67 28.96 26.15
CA ASN A 58 -4.40 28.42 24.80
C ASN A 58 -4.85 29.33 23.64
N THR A 59 -5.19 30.60 23.89
CA THR A 59 -5.72 31.51 22.85
C THR A 59 -4.65 32.30 22.08
N GLU A 60 -3.36 32.19 22.43
CA GLU A 60 -2.25 32.77 21.65
C GLU A 60 -1.39 31.68 21.00
N GLY A 61 -1.98 30.98 20.04
CA GLY A 61 -1.32 30.01 19.19
C GLY A 61 -2.37 29.34 18.31
N SER A 62 -2.17 29.38 16.99
CA SER A 62 -2.97 28.77 15.93
C SER A 62 -3.97 27.69 16.39
N PRO A 63 -5.24 27.71 15.95
CA PRO A 63 -6.23 26.72 16.35
C PRO A 63 -5.83 25.35 15.81
N ASP A 64 -5.13 24.57 16.62
CA ASP A 64 -4.92 23.14 16.41
C ASP A 64 -6.29 22.47 16.58
N THR A 65 -7.01 22.30 15.47
CA THR A 65 -8.31 21.61 15.32
C THR A 65 -8.28 20.12 15.72
N GLN A 66 -7.19 19.64 16.30
CA GLN A 66 -6.81 18.22 16.36
C GLN A 66 -6.97 17.58 17.74
N ARG A 67 -7.18 18.36 18.81
CA ARG A 67 -7.43 17.81 20.16
C ARG A 67 -8.87 17.38 20.42
N THR A 68 -9.73 17.53 19.42
CA THR A 68 -11.17 17.68 19.63
C THR A 68 -11.87 16.38 20.03
N PHE A 69 -11.63 15.20 19.45
CA PHE A 69 -12.55 14.07 19.69
C PHE A 69 -12.62 13.53 21.13
N PHE A 70 -11.49 13.37 21.85
CA PHE A 70 -11.50 12.89 23.25
C PHE A 70 -11.72 13.99 24.28
N GLU A 71 -11.26 15.22 23.99
CA GLU A 71 -11.75 16.38 24.73
C GLU A 71 -13.28 16.50 24.55
N ASN A 72 -13.82 16.17 23.38
CA ASN A 72 -15.26 16.22 23.07
C ASN A 72 -16.06 15.10 23.74
N GLY A 73 -15.52 13.89 23.88
CA GLY A 73 -16.14 12.83 24.68
C GLY A 73 -16.21 13.20 26.17
N GLN A 74 -15.15 13.82 26.70
CA GLN A 74 -15.15 14.39 28.05
C GLN A 74 -16.04 15.63 28.17
N VAL A 75 -16.15 16.44 27.11
CA VAL A 75 -17.06 17.58 27.03
C VAL A 75 -18.51 17.10 27.00
N LEU A 76 -18.86 16.04 26.28
CA LEU A 76 -20.21 15.47 26.31
C LEU A 76 -20.60 15.02 27.73
N LEU A 77 -19.75 14.23 28.39
CA LEU A 77 -19.99 13.77 29.76
C LEU A 77 -20.08 14.97 30.74
N ARG A 78 -19.21 15.96 30.58
CA ARG A 78 -19.23 17.19 31.38
C ARG A 78 -20.54 17.96 31.15
N ASP A 79 -20.94 18.14 29.91
CA ASP A 79 -22.12 18.92 29.53
C ASP A 79 -23.41 18.24 29.99
N GLU A 80 -23.47 16.90 29.93
CA GLU A 80 -24.55 16.09 30.51
C GLU A 80 -24.68 16.32 32.02
N ALA A 81 -23.58 16.22 32.76
CA ALA A 81 -23.61 16.42 34.20
C ALA A 81 -23.91 17.87 34.60
N LEU A 82 -23.39 18.86 33.86
CA LEU A 82 -23.75 20.26 34.07
C LEU A 82 -25.24 20.50 33.81
N LEU A 83 -25.82 19.84 32.80
CA LEU A 83 -27.25 19.90 32.52
C LEU A 83 -28.06 19.34 33.70
N HIS A 84 -27.69 18.16 34.20
CA HIS A 84 -28.34 17.56 35.38
C HIS A 84 -28.17 18.39 36.65
N TYR A 85 -27.00 18.98 36.85
CA TYR A 85 -26.75 19.90 37.95
C TYR A 85 -27.66 21.14 37.88
N GLY A 86 -27.81 21.74 36.70
CA GLY A 86 -28.76 22.83 36.46
C GLY A 86 -30.21 22.44 36.80
N TRP A 87 -30.64 21.24 36.40
CA TRP A 87 -31.96 20.72 36.78
C TRP A 87 -32.11 20.50 38.28
N GLY A 88 -31.08 19.99 38.97
CA GLY A 88 -31.10 19.84 40.42
C GLY A 88 -31.23 21.17 41.15
N LEU A 89 -30.56 22.22 40.67
CA LEU A 89 -30.68 23.58 41.22
C LEU A 89 -32.06 24.19 40.97
N ALA A 90 -32.66 23.95 39.81
CA ALA A 90 -34.02 24.38 39.51
C ALA A 90 -35.04 23.70 40.44
N GLN A 91 -34.87 22.40 40.71
CA GLN A 91 -35.69 21.65 41.66
C GLN A 91 -35.54 22.18 43.10
N SER A 92 -34.35 22.65 43.47
CA SER A 92 -34.12 23.32 44.76
C SER A 92 -34.57 24.79 44.79
N ASN A 93 -35.31 25.25 43.78
CA ASN A 93 -35.80 26.62 43.63
C ASN A 93 -34.70 27.71 43.54
N ASN A 94 -33.48 27.32 43.15
CA ASN A 94 -32.33 28.23 42.96
C ASN A 94 -32.21 28.65 41.49
N TRP A 95 -33.26 29.30 40.96
CA TRP A 95 -33.39 29.67 39.55
C TRP A 95 -32.23 30.52 39.00
N PRO A 96 -31.69 31.54 39.69
CA PRO A 96 -30.61 32.35 39.14
C PRO A 96 -29.34 31.54 38.84
N LEU A 97 -29.03 30.55 39.69
CA LEU A 97 -27.84 29.72 39.52
C LEU A 97 -28.07 28.65 38.45
N ALA A 98 -29.28 28.07 38.39
CA ALA A 98 -29.68 27.16 37.31
C ALA A 98 -29.62 27.83 35.94
N LEU A 99 -30.16 29.06 35.82
CA LEU A 99 -30.10 29.87 34.60
C LEU A 99 -28.66 30.15 34.18
N GLY A 100 -27.76 30.47 35.11
CA GLY A 100 -26.35 30.69 34.80
C GLY A 100 -25.64 29.44 34.25
N VAL A 101 -25.95 28.26 34.79
CA VAL A 101 -25.41 26.98 34.29
C VAL A 101 -25.96 26.67 32.88
N TRP A 102 -27.26 26.84 32.67
CA TRP A 102 -27.85 26.61 31.35
C TRP A 102 -27.43 27.64 30.31
N ASP A 103 -27.21 28.90 30.69
CA ASP A 103 -26.69 29.94 29.78
C ASP A 103 -25.26 29.61 29.35
N TYR A 104 -24.43 29.18 30.31
CA TYR A 104 -23.08 28.69 30.01
C TYR A 104 -23.10 27.51 29.03
N LEU A 105 -23.99 26.53 29.22
CA LEU A 105 -24.14 25.40 28.30
C LEU A 105 -24.68 25.84 26.93
N ALA A 106 -25.70 26.69 26.90
CA ALA A 106 -26.31 27.18 25.66
C ALA A 106 -25.33 28.02 24.80
N ALA A 107 -24.27 28.56 25.41
CA ALA A 107 -23.21 29.29 24.70
C ALA A 107 -22.16 28.38 24.04
N GLN A 108 -22.15 27.08 24.33
CA GLN A 108 -21.17 26.14 23.77
C GLN A 108 -21.55 25.65 22.36
N SER A 109 -20.65 24.88 21.73
CA SER A 109 -20.91 24.25 20.44
C SER A 109 -22.16 23.38 20.49
N THR A 110 -22.99 23.47 19.46
CA THR A 110 -24.28 22.78 19.37
C THR A 110 -24.09 21.28 19.54
N ASN A 111 -24.65 20.70 20.59
CA ASN A 111 -24.75 19.27 20.88
C ASN A 111 -26.11 18.97 21.53
N LEU A 112 -26.45 17.70 21.80
CA LEU A 112 -27.73 17.34 22.42
C LEU A 112 -28.01 18.08 23.74
N PHE A 113 -27.02 18.11 24.62
CA PHE A 113 -27.17 18.63 25.97
C PHE A 113 -27.28 20.16 25.99
N THR A 114 -26.59 20.85 25.07
CA THR A 114 -26.74 22.30 24.86
C THR A 114 -28.12 22.67 24.30
N LEU A 115 -28.71 21.84 23.44
CA LEU A 115 -30.09 22.03 22.96
C LEU A 115 -31.07 21.86 24.12
N GLN A 116 -30.89 20.81 24.94
CA GLN A 116 -31.70 20.60 26.15
C GLN A 116 -31.51 21.72 27.18
N ALA A 117 -30.28 22.24 27.35
CA ALA A 117 -29.99 23.37 28.22
C ALA A 117 -30.66 24.65 27.73
N THR A 118 -30.68 24.89 26.42
CA THR A 118 -31.36 26.06 25.82
C THR A 118 -32.87 25.98 26.04
N HIS A 119 -33.46 24.78 25.93
CA HIS A 119 -34.86 24.55 26.29
C HIS A 119 -35.12 24.79 27.78
N ALA A 120 -34.25 24.28 28.66
CA ALA A 120 -34.37 24.48 30.10
C ALA A 120 -34.25 25.97 30.50
N LEU A 121 -33.37 26.71 29.82
CA LEU A 121 -33.20 28.15 29.98
C LEU A 121 -34.45 28.94 29.57
N ALA A 122 -35.08 28.58 28.45
CA ALA A 122 -36.37 29.17 28.06
C ALA A 122 -37.46 28.90 29.12
N TYR A 123 -37.52 27.68 29.65
CA TYR A 123 -38.43 27.33 30.74
C TYR A 123 -38.17 28.14 32.02
N GLY A 124 -36.90 28.30 32.41
CA GLY A 124 -36.52 29.12 33.56
C GLY A 124 -36.92 30.59 33.40
N TYR A 125 -36.74 31.17 32.22
CA TYR A 125 -37.21 32.53 31.95
C TYR A 125 -38.73 32.66 32.02
N ALA A 126 -39.48 31.66 31.55
CA ALA A 126 -40.94 31.67 31.68
C ALA A 126 -41.38 31.63 33.15
N GLN A 127 -40.70 30.86 34.02
CA GLN A 127 -41.00 30.78 35.45
C GLN A 127 -40.70 32.08 36.21
N GLU A 128 -39.65 32.79 35.83
CA GLU A 128 -39.26 34.09 36.41
C GLU A 128 -40.06 35.28 35.83
N GLY A 129 -41.07 35.03 34.98
CA GLY A 129 -41.90 36.08 34.37
C GLY A 129 -41.25 36.82 33.20
N GLY A 130 -40.13 36.31 32.67
CA GLY A 130 -39.42 36.83 31.51
C GLY A 130 -39.94 36.26 30.19
N GLU A 131 -41.21 36.52 29.85
CA GLU A 131 -41.87 35.92 28.66
C GLU A 131 -41.18 36.26 27.33
N ILE A 132 -40.66 37.49 27.19
CA ILE A 132 -39.96 37.92 25.97
C ILE A 132 -38.62 37.18 25.84
N GLN A 133 -37.89 37.01 26.94
CA GLN A 133 -36.64 36.27 26.97
C GLN A 133 -36.88 34.78 26.68
N ALA A 134 -37.93 34.20 27.25
CA ALA A 134 -38.36 32.83 26.97
C ALA A 134 -38.71 32.64 25.48
N TYR A 135 -39.45 33.58 24.87
CA TYR A 135 -39.78 33.52 23.45
C TYR A 135 -38.55 33.55 22.54
N ASN A 136 -37.64 34.52 22.76
CA ASN A 136 -36.43 34.67 21.94
C ASN A 136 -35.50 33.46 22.05
N THR A 137 -35.44 32.83 23.24
CA THR A 137 -34.62 31.65 23.48
C THR A 137 -35.22 30.39 22.84
N LEU A 138 -36.55 30.25 22.83
CA LEU A 138 -37.24 29.21 22.05
C LEU A 138 -37.06 29.41 20.54
N GLU A 139 -37.12 30.63 20.03
CA GLU A 139 -36.88 30.92 18.61
C GLU A 139 -35.46 30.50 18.20
N ARG A 140 -34.45 30.84 19.01
CA ARG A 140 -33.08 30.37 18.81
C ARG A 140 -32.97 28.85 18.84
N LEU A 141 -33.62 28.19 19.81
CA LEU A 141 -33.64 26.73 19.90
C LEU A 141 -34.26 26.09 18.66
N VAL A 142 -35.41 26.60 18.18
CA VAL A 142 -36.06 26.07 16.98
C VAL A 142 -35.15 26.18 15.76
N SER A 143 -34.47 27.32 15.58
CA SER A 143 -33.49 27.51 14.51
C SER A 143 -32.34 26.49 14.61
N GLN A 144 -31.78 26.30 15.80
CA GLN A 144 -30.72 25.32 16.05
C GLN A 144 -31.18 23.86 15.81
N LEU A 145 -32.42 23.53 16.15
CA LEU A 145 -33.01 22.21 15.89
C LEU A 145 -33.21 21.97 14.38
N GLU A 146 -33.68 22.96 13.64
CA GLU A 146 -33.84 22.89 12.18
C GLU A 146 -32.48 22.74 11.46
N ASP A 147 -31.47 23.50 11.89
CA ASP A 147 -30.09 23.34 11.42
C ASP A 147 -29.54 21.94 11.73
N GLY A 148 -29.81 21.42 12.93
CA GLY A 148 -29.45 20.07 13.34
C GLY A 148 -30.06 19.00 12.43
N VAL A 149 -31.35 19.12 12.10
CA VAL A 149 -32.04 18.22 11.15
C VAL A 149 -31.43 18.32 9.74
N ASN A 150 -31.17 19.53 9.25
CA ASN A 150 -30.54 19.74 7.94
C ASN A 150 -29.14 19.09 7.87
N GLN A 151 -28.39 19.12 8.98
CA GLN A 151 -27.09 18.44 9.07
C GLN A 151 -27.22 16.92 9.04
N LEU A 152 -28.24 16.36 9.70
CA LEU A 152 -28.52 14.91 9.65
C LEU A 152 -28.94 14.44 8.24
N ASP A 153 -29.68 15.26 7.49
CA ASP A 153 -30.02 14.94 6.10
C ASP A 153 -28.78 14.89 5.20
N ARG A 154 -27.84 15.84 5.39
CA ARG A 154 -26.54 15.80 4.71
C ARG A 154 -25.70 14.60 5.13
N LEU A 155 -25.72 14.24 6.42
CA LEU A 155 -25.00 13.08 6.93
C LEU A 155 -25.56 11.78 6.34
N THR A 156 -26.89 11.64 6.26
CA THR A 156 -27.55 10.48 5.66
C THR A 156 -27.09 10.26 4.22
N GLN A 157 -26.96 11.34 3.44
CA GLN A 157 -26.44 11.27 2.07
C GLN A 157 -24.98 10.82 2.04
N LYS A 158 -24.13 11.38 2.92
CA LYS A 158 -22.70 11.06 3.00
C LYS A 158 -22.42 9.63 3.45
N VAL A 159 -23.19 9.11 4.40
CA VAL A 159 -23.03 7.74 4.90
C VAL A 159 -23.27 6.71 3.79
N SER A 160 -24.05 7.07 2.77
CA SER A 160 -24.30 6.25 1.58
C SER A 160 -23.23 6.39 0.48
N GLU A 161 -22.23 7.27 0.62
CA GLU A 161 -21.17 7.45 -0.37
C GLU A 161 -20.14 6.30 -0.31
N ASP A 162 -19.69 5.84 -1.49
CA ASP A 162 -18.65 4.82 -1.58
C ASP A 162 -17.33 5.30 -0.94
N GLY A 163 -16.72 4.44 -0.13
CA GLY A 163 -15.49 4.75 0.60
C GLY A 163 -15.67 5.64 1.84
N TYR A 164 -16.90 6.01 2.22
CA TYR A 164 -17.16 6.76 3.46
C TYR A 164 -16.65 5.99 4.69
N TRP A 165 -17.04 4.72 4.83
CA TRP A 165 -16.63 3.87 5.96
C TRP A 165 -15.12 3.61 6.00
N LYS A 166 -14.46 3.60 4.84
CA LYS A 166 -13.00 3.57 4.77
C LYS A 166 -12.36 4.80 5.40
N ALA A 167 -12.88 5.98 5.09
CA ALA A 167 -12.38 7.23 5.66
C ALA A 167 -12.63 7.28 7.18
N VAL A 168 -13.84 6.89 7.61
CA VAL A 168 -14.21 6.82 9.04
C VAL A 168 -13.32 5.84 9.80
N ALA A 169 -13.09 4.63 9.27
CA ALA A 169 -12.29 3.63 9.96
C ALA A 169 -10.81 4.05 10.04
N ILE A 170 -10.25 4.64 8.97
CA ILE A 170 -8.88 5.18 9.02
C ILE A 170 -8.78 6.31 10.04
N GLY A 171 -9.78 7.20 10.08
CA GLY A 171 -9.91 8.22 11.11
C GLY A 171 -9.87 7.60 12.51
N ALA A 172 -10.77 6.66 12.80
CA ALA A 172 -10.92 6.04 14.12
C ALA A 172 -9.61 5.39 14.61
N LYS A 173 -8.87 4.72 13.71
CA LYS A 173 -7.56 4.13 14.03
C LYS A 173 -6.48 5.16 14.34
N ASN A 174 -6.43 6.26 13.57
CA ASN A 174 -5.47 7.33 13.83
C ASN A 174 -5.76 7.97 15.20
N LEU A 175 -7.03 8.12 15.53
CA LEU A 175 -7.49 8.61 16.82
C LEU A 175 -7.06 7.70 17.99
N SER A 176 -7.21 6.38 17.84
CA SER A 176 -6.78 5.39 18.84
C SER A 176 -5.25 5.39 19.04
N ARG A 177 -4.47 5.55 17.96
CA ARG A 177 -2.99 5.57 18.04
C ARG A 177 -2.41 6.84 18.66
N GLU A 178 -3.09 7.97 18.53
CA GLU A 178 -2.60 9.25 19.07
C GLU A 178 -2.65 9.30 20.60
N ILE A 179 -3.56 8.53 21.21
CA ILE A 179 -3.63 8.30 22.67
C ILE A 179 -2.35 7.62 23.19
N ASP A 180 -1.82 6.67 22.43
CA ASP A 180 -0.57 5.96 22.78
C ASP A 180 0.69 6.75 22.37
N ALA A 181 0.58 7.61 21.36
CA ALA A 181 1.71 8.23 20.67
C ALA A 181 2.00 9.69 21.09
N ASN A 182 1.72 10.05 22.34
CA ASN A 182 2.09 11.33 22.96
C ASN A 182 3.63 11.61 22.99
N LYS A 183 4.44 10.88 22.23
CA LYS A 183 5.90 11.02 22.07
C LYS A 183 6.43 11.11 20.63
N ARG A 184 5.65 10.93 19.56
CA ARG A 184 6.22 10.97 18.19
C ARG A 184 5.27 11.60 17.17
N ARG A 185 5.41 12.93 17.01
CA ARG A 185 4.82 13.73 15.93
C ARG A 185 5.37 13.27 14.58
N ALA A 186 4.57 12.52 13.82
CA ALA A 186 4.73 12.39 12.38
C ALA A 186 3.42 12.83 11.74
N ALA A 187 3.50 13.88 10.91
CA ALA A 187 2.40 14.48 10.19
C ALA A 187 1.74 13.45 9.27
N THR A 188 0.64 12.85 9.73
CA THR A 188 -0.28 12.12 8.87
C THR A 188 -1.23 13.15 8.26
N LYS A 189 -1.44 13.05 6.95
CA LYS A 189 -2.30 13.94 6.17
C LYS A 189 -3.67 14.04 6.85
N GLU A 190 -3.97 15.21 7.38
CA GLU A 190 -5.11 15.48 8.26
C GLU A 190 -6.42 15.03 7.62
N ILE A 191 -7.04 14.01 8.20
CA ILE A 191 -8.42 13.67 7.90
C ILE A 191 -9.26 14.71 8.63
N ASN A 192 -9.94 15.58 7.89
CA ASN A 192 -10.82 16.57 8.49
C ASN A 192 -12.07 15.86 9.05
N TRP A 193 -12.09 15.62 10.35
CA TRP A 193 -13.20 14.95 11.02
C TRP A 193 -14.53 15.69 10.87
N GLU A 194 -14.50 17.02 10.78
CA GLU A 194 -15.71 17.84 10.61
C GLU A 194 -16.40 17.58 9.26
N THR A 195 -15.65 17.12 8.25
CA THR A 195 -16.26 16.77 6.95
C THR A 195 -16.85 15.37 6.94
N LEU A 196 -16.33 14.44 7.75
CA LEU A 196 -16.83 13.07 7.86
C LEU A 196 -18.04 12.96 8.79
N TRP A 197 -17.99 13.63 9.95
CA TRP A 197 -19.08 13.62 10.93
C TRP A 197 -19.20 15.01 11.59
N PRO A 198 -20.35 15.71 11.45
CA PRO A 198 -20.55 17.01 12.09
C PRO A 198 -20.40 16.92 13.61
N LEU A 199 -19.70 17.90 14.21
CA LEU A 199 -19.46 17.98 15.66
C LEU A 199 -20.76 17.89 16.48
N SER A 200 -21.86 18.41 15.94
CA SER A 200 -23.18 18.45 16.57
C SER A 200 -23.83 17.10 16.79
N HIS A 201 -23.36 16.08 16.09
CA HIS A 201 -23.90 14.72 16.15
C HIS A 201 -22.82 13.70 16.55
N HIS A 202 -21.70 14.14 17.13
CA HIS A 202 -20.63 13.24 17.62
C HIS A 202 -21.13 12.27 18.70
N ASP A 203 -22.18 12.64 19.43
CA ASP A 203 -22.91 11.74 20.35
C ASP A 203 -23.43 10.50 19.63
N LEU A 204 -24.00 10.65 18.44
CA LEU A 204 -24.50 9.51 17.64
C LEU A 204 -23.37 8.59 17.19
N LEU A 205 -22.22 9.15 16.82
CA LEU A 205 -21.06 8.34 16.44
C LEU A 205 -20.54 7.55 17.64
N ALA A 206 -20.47 8.19 18.81
CA ALA A 206 -20.10 7.52 20.05
C ALA A 206 -21.11 6.43 20.41
N ASP A 207 -22.41 6.66 20.22
CA ASP A 207 -23.47 5.69 20.45
C ASP A 207 -23.35 4.46 19.52
N ILE A 208 -23.13 4.70 18.22
CA ILE A 208 -22.87 3.66 17.22
C ILE A 208 -21.62 2.84 17.59
N ILE A 209 -20.55 3.50 18.06
CA ILE A 209 -19.29 2.82 18.38
C ILE A 209 -19.35 2.08 19.72
N VAL A 210 -19.97 2.67 20.76
CA VAL A 210 -19.86 2.24 22.17
C VAL A 210 -21.09 1.47 22.66
N ASN A 211 -22.30 1.88 22.29
CA ASN A 211 -23.53 1.42 22.97
C ASN A 211 -24.29 0.34 22.22
N ASN A 212 -24.01 0.10 20.94
CA ASN A 212 -24.57 -1.07 20.27
C ASN A 212 -23.90 -2.34 20.82
N GLU A 213 -24.65 -3.12 21.60
CA GLU A 213 -24.33 -4.43 22.19
C GLU A 213 -23.75 -5.49 21.20
N GLY A 214 -23.56 -5.13 19.93
CA GLY A 214 -23.18 -5.99 18.81
C GLY A 214 -21.80 -5.75 18.19
N GLY A 215 -20.86 -5.08 18.87
CA GLY A 215 -19.45 -5.04 18.44
C GLY A 215 -19.21 -4.23 17.17
N GLU A 216 -19.84 -3.07 16.99
CA GLU A 216 -19.62 -2.22 15.80
C GLU A 216 -18.22 -1.60 15.77
N GLN A 217 -17.59 -1.38 16.93
CA GLN A 217 -16.15 -1.13 17.01
C GLN A 217 -15.35 -2.27 16.38
N ASP A 218 -15.67 -3.52 16.72
CA ASP A 218 -15.02 -4.70 16.14
C ASP A 218 -15.25 -4.76 14.63
N LYS A 219 -16.42 -4.34 14.13
CA LYS A 219 -16.70 -4.25 12.69
C LYS A 219 -15.81 -3.21 12.00
N LEU A 220 -15.63 -2.03 12.58
CA LEU A 220 -14.73 -0.99 12.03
C LEU A 220 -13.26 -1.46 12.04
N GLU A 221 -12.83 -2.14 13.10
CA GLU A 221 -11.50 -2.75 13.17
C GLU A 221 -11.32 -3.86 12.13
N GLN A 222 -12.32 -4.74 11.99
CA GLN A 222 -12.34 -5.79 10.97
C GLN A 222 -12.29 -5.19 9.56
N LEU A 223 -13.05 -4.13 9.30
CA LEU A 223 -13.08 -3.44 8.00
C LEU A 223 -11.72 -2.84 7.65
N LEU A 224 -10.98 -2.28 8.62
CA LEU A 224 -9.58 -1.87 8.41
C LEU A 224 -8.66 -3.04 8.08
N VAL A 225 -8.80 -4.16 8.79
CA VAL A 225 -8.02 -5.37 8.51
C VAL A 225 -8.34 -5.86 7.10
N LEU A 226 -9.61 -5.90 6.70
CA LEU A 226 -10.05 -6.33 5.38
C LEU A 226 -9.51 -5.44 4.26
N TYR A 227 -9.51 -4.10 4.40
CA TYR A 227 -8.89 -3.24 3.39
C TYR A 227 -7.37 -3.43 3.29
N ASN A 228 -6.69 -3.69 4.41
CA ASN A 228 -5.26 -4.00 4.37
C ASN A 228 -5.02 -5.33 3.66
N ILE A 229 -5.83 -6.35 3.94
CA ILE A 229 -5.78 -7.64 3.25
C ILE A 229 -6.06 -7.45 1.75
N GLU A 230 -7.07 -6.68 1.37
CA GLU A 230 -7.35 -6.38 -0.04
C GLU A 230 -6.14 -5.72 -0.72
N ARG A 231 -5.52 -4.73 -0.07
CA ARG A 231 -4.31 -4.08 -0.58
C ARG A 231 -3.14 -5.06 -0.71
N GLU A 232 -2.94 -5.95 0.25
CA GLU A 232 -1.88 -6.96 0.18
C GLU A 232 -2.14 -7.98 -0.92
N LEU A 233 -3.38 -8.46 -1.07
CA LEU A 233 -3.76 -9.39 -2.12
C LEU A 233 -3.62 -8.77 -3.51
N THR A 234 -3.98 -7.49 -3.69
CA THR A 234 -3.78 -6.78 -4.96
C THR A 234 -2.31 -6.62 -5.31
N LEU A 235 -1.45 -6.35 -4.33
CA LEU A 235 0.01 -6.32 -4.54
C LEU A 235 0.54 -7.70 -4.91
N GLN A 236 0.13 -8.75 -4.19
CA GLN A 236 0.54 -10.13 -4.50
C GLN A 236 0.05 -10.59 -5.89
N LEU A 237 -1.11 -10.12 -6.33
CA LEU A 237 -1.62 -10.37 -7.68
C LEU A 237 -0.70 -9.74 -8.74
N ALA A 238 -0.30 -8.48 -8.53
CA ALA A 238 0.65 -7.80 -9.41
C ALA A 238 2.01 -8.51 -9.45
N ASP A 239 2.51 -8.96 -8.30
CA ASP A 239 3.75 -9.75 -8.24
C ASP A 239 3.63 -11.07 -9.02
N ALA A 240 2.50 -11.77 -8.90
CA ALA A 240 2.25 -12.99 -9.66
C ALA A 240 2.24 -12.74 -11.19
N GLU A 241 1.73 -11.59 -11.64
CA GLU A 241 1.77 -11.19 -13.04
C GLU A 241 3.20 -10.90 -13.52
N ILE A 242 4.03 -10.28 -12.69
CA ILE A 242 5.46 -10.09 -12.99
C ILE A 242 6.15 -11.45 -13.18
N TYR A 243 5.91 -12.42 -12.30
CA TYR A 243 6.47 -13.76 -12.45
C TYR A 243 5.99 -14.46 -13.72
N ALA A 244 4.71 -14.33 -14.09
CA ALA A 244 4.18 -14.87 -15.33
C ALA A 244 4.91 -14.29 -16.55
N ASN A 245 5.11 -12.96 -16.56
CA ASN A 245 5.83 -12.27 -17.64
C ASN A 245 7.30 -12.70 -17.73
N LEU A 246 7.99 -12.88 -16.59
CA LEU A 246 9.37 -13.36 -16.56
C LEU A 246 9.51 -14.78 -17.13
N LEU A 247 8.54 -15.67 -16.86
CA LEU A 247 8.50 -17.01 -17.44
C LEU A 247 8.29 -16.95 -18.96
N GLU A 248 7.44 -16.04 -19.43
CA GLU A 248 7.22 -15.85 -20.87
C GLU A 248 8.46 -15.28 -21.57
N GLU A 249 9.11 -14.28 -20.97
CA GLU A 249 10.36 -13.70 -21.47
C GLU A 249 11.47 -14.74 -21.53
N ARG A 250 11.56 -15.59 -20.50
CA ARG A 250 12.52 -16.71 -20.48
C ARG A 250 12.30 -17.67 -21.63
N ASP A 251 11.05 -18.01 -21.94
CA ASP A 251 10.72 -18.93 -23.04
C ASP A 251 10.97 -18.29 -24.41
N ARG A 252 10.66 -17.00 -24.58
CA ARG A 252 11.03 -16.25 -25.79
C ARG A 252 12.54 -16.15 -25.97
N THR A 253 13.27 -15.96 -24.87
CA THR A 253 14.74 -15.90 -24.88
C THR A 253 15.32 -17.28 -25.22
N HIS A 254 14.76 -18.35 -24.67
CA HIS A 254 15.15 -19.72 -24.99
C HIS A 254 14.90 -20.04 -26.47
N LEU A 255 13.70 -19.70 -26.99
CA LEU A 255 13.35 -19.87 -28.40
C LEU A 255 14.32 -19.11 -29.30
N THR A 256 14.58 -17.84 -28.99
CA THR A 256 15.51 -17.00 -29.76
C THR A 256 16.94 -17.58 -29.75
N ARG A 257 17.42 -18.06 -28.58
CA ARG A 257 18.73 -18.72 -28.47
C ARG A 257 18.79 -20.04 -29.23
N SER A 258 17.73 -20.84 -29.17
CA SER A 258 17.62 -22.09 -29.92
C SER A 258 17.69 -21.82 -31.42
N GLN A 259 16.92 -20.86 -31.91
CA GLN A 259 16.92 -20.45 -33.33
C GLN A 259 18.27 -19.89 -33.78
N SER A 260 18.90 -19.00 -32.99
CA SER A 260 20.20 -18.43 -33.35
C SER A 260 21.33 -19.46 -33.31
N THR A 261 21.24 -20.46 -32.42
CA THR A 261 22.25 -21.51 -32.33
C THR A 261 22.08 -22.57 -33.42
N HIS A 262 20.85 -22.89 -33.83
CA HIS A 262 20.61 -23.70 -35.03
C HIS A 262 21.10 -23.02 -36.32
N ALA A 263 21.09 -21.69 -36.34
CA ALA A 263 21.69 -20.91 -37.43
C ALA A 263 23.22 -20.80 -37.34
N SER A 264 23.86 -21.35 -36.30
CA SER A 264 25.31 -21.31 -36.13
C SER A 264 26.01 -22.33 -37.03
N ASP A 265 27.06 -21.90 -37.72
CA ASP A 265 27.87 -22.69 -38.65
C ASP A 265 28.61 -23.89 -37.99
N THR A 266 28.45 -24.15 -36.70
CA THR A 266 29.22 -25.20 -35.97
C THR A 266 29.01 -26.58 -36.55
N GLN A 267 27.77 -26.97 -36.87
CA GLN A 267 27.49 -28.27 -37.50
C GLN A 267 28.06 -28.34 -38.91
N ALA A 268 27.95 -27.25 -39.69
CA ALA A 268 28.53 -27.18 -41.03
C ALA A 268 30.07 -27.28 -40.97
N HIS A 269 30.70 -26.63 -40.00
CA HIS A 269 32.14 -26.70 -39.74
C HIS A 269 32.57 -28.12 -39.34
N LEU A 270 31.88 -28.76 -38.40
CA LEU A 270 32.17 -30.15 -38.01
C LEU A 270 32.03 -31.11 -39.21
N ASN A 271 30.98 -30.94 -40.03
CA ASN A 271 30.80 -31.74 -41.25
C ASN A 271 31.95 -31.52 -42.24
N SER A 272 32.40 -30.29 -42.43
CA SER A 272 33.54 -29.98 -43.30
C SER A 272 34.86 -30.56 -42.77
N LEU A 273 35.06 -30.52 -41.45
CA LEU A 273 36.24 -31.08 -40.79
C LEU A 273 36.24 -32.61 -40.90
N ALA A 274 35.10 -33.27 -40.75
CA ALA A 274 34.96 -34.70 -40.98
C ALA A 274 35.27 -35.10 -42.44
N ALA A 275 34.82 -34.31 -43.42
CA ALA A 275 35.11 -34.54 -44.83
C ALA A 275 36.62 -34.42 -45.13
N THR A 276 37.27 -33.36 -44.64
CA THR A 276 38.72 -33.17 -44.80
C THR A 276 39.54 -34.25 -44.09
N PHE A 277 39.12 -34.68 -42.90
CA PHE A 277 39.71 -35.82 -42.19
C PHE A 277 39.62 -37.12 -43.00
N HIS A 278 38.46 -37.41 -43.59
CA HIS A 278 38.28 -38.59 -44.45
C HIS A 278 39.18 -38.55 -45.69
N GLU A 279 39.34 -37.38 -46.31
CA GLU A 279 40.25 -37.22 -47.44
C GLU A 279 41.72 -37.47 -47.03
N LEU A 280 42.15 -36.92 -45.89
CA LEU A 280 43.50 -37.14 -45.34
C LEU A 280 43.74 -38.61 -44.99
N LYS A 281 42.79 -39.27 -44.33
CA LYS A 281 42.84 -40.69 -43.98
C LYS A 281 42.99 -41.56 -45.24
N LYS A 282 42.21 -41.25 -46.28
CA LYS A 282 42.27 -41.95 -47.58
C LYS A 282 43.64 -41.78 -48.26
N ARG A 283 44.20 -40.56 -48.29
CA ARG A 283 45.53 -40.29 -48.86
C ARG A 283 46.62 -41.08 -48.13
N ILE A 284 46.64 -41.03 -46.80
CA ILE A 284 47.63 -41.75 -45.98
C ILE A 284 47.51 -43.27 -46.14
N GLN A 285 46.30 -43.83 -46.27
CA GLN A 285 46.10 -45.26 -46.50
C GLN A 285 46.55 -45.72 -47.89
N ILE A 286 46.23 -44.96 -48.95
CA ILE A 286 46.66 -45.28 -50.32
C ILE A 286 48.19 -45.21 -50.42
N ASP A 287 48.79 -44.15 -49.89
CA ASP A 287 50.25 -43.91 -49.93
C ASP A 287 51.01 -44.83 -48.96
N GLY A 288 50.33 -45.38 -47.95
CA GLY A 288 50.84 -46.40 -47.04
C GLY A 288 50.93 -47.82 -47.66
N GLN A 289 50.10 -48.11 -48.67
CA GLN A 289 50.01 -49.42 -49.33
C GLN A 289 50.80 -49.51 -50.64
N LEU A 290 51.23 -48.37 -51.17
CA LEU A 290 52.01 -48.29 -52.40
C LEU A 290 53.43 -48.82 -52.17
N HIS A 291 53.66 -50.09 -52.47
CA HIS A 291 54.99 -50.64 -52.78
C HIS A 291 55.12 -50.84 -54.30
N SER A 292 54.76 -49.81 -55.09
CA SER A 292 54.66 -49.97 -56.54
C SER A 292 56.03 -50.10 -57.20
N THR A 293 56.07 -50.89 -58.27
CA THR A 293 57.21 -51.13 -59.16
C THR A 293 57.57 -49.93 -60.04
N ARG A 294 56.90 -48.78 -59.88
CA ARG A 294 57.05 -47.59 -60.72
C ARG A 294 57.55 -46.40 -59.89
N ASP A 295 58.77 -45.95 -60.18
CA ASP A 295 59.50 -44.95 -59.40
C ASP A 295 58.73 -43.63 -59.16
N ASP A 296 57.90 -43.20 -60.13
CA ASP A 296 57.14 -41.95 -60.06
C ASP A 296 55.98 -41.98 -59.06
N GLU A 297 55.33 -43.14 -58.88
CA GLU A 297 54.21 -43.30 -57.95
C GLU A 297 54.71 -43.44 -56.50
N TRP A 298 55.83 -44.15 -56.33
CA TRP A 298 56.50 -44.30 -55.04
C TRP A 298 57.02 -42.96 -54.52
N LEU A 299 57.64 -42.14 -55.38
CA LEU A 299 58.09 -40.80 -55.01
C LEU A 299 56.92 -39.91 -54.55
N ARG A 300 55.76 -39.99 -55.21
CA ARG A 300 54.57 -39.24 -54.79
C ARG A 300 54.07 -39.68 -53.41
N ALA A 301 54.04 -40.98 -53.14
CA ALA A 301 53.67 -41.52 -51.84
C ALA A 301 54.64 -41.07 -50.73
N LEU A 302 55.95 -41.06 -51.00
CA LEU A 302 56.97 -40.57 -50.07
C LEU A 302 56.82 -39.06 -49.78
N LEU A 303 56.46 -38.26 -50.78
CA LEU A 303 56.26 -36.83 -50.63
C LEU A 303 55.05 -36.47 -49.77
N THR A 304 54.03 -37.34 -49.67
CA THR A 304 52.89 -37.14 -48.75
C THR A 304 53.33 -37.05 -47.28
N PHE A 305 54.43 -37.71 -46.92
CA PHE A 305 54.99 -37.71 -45.56
C PHE A 305 56.20 -36.78 -45.40
N ALA A 306 56.56 -36.03 -46.44
CA ALA A 306 57.71 -35.14 -46.41
C ALA A 306 57.46 -33.93 -45.49
N SER A 307 58.51 -33.50 -44.78
CA SER A 307 58.48 -32.24 -44.03
C SER A 307 58.31 -31.04 -44.97
N ALA A 308 57.84 -29.91 -44.44
CA ALA A 308 57.70 -28.66 -45.21
C ALA A 308 59.02 -28.26 -45.91
N GLN A 309 60.17 -28.51 -45.29
CA GLN A 309 61.47 -28.22 -45.85
C GLN A 309 61.83 -29.16 -47.02
N GLN A 310 61.53 -30.46 -46.90
CA GLN A 310 61.75 -31.44 -47.97
C GLN A 310 60.83 -31.17 -49.17
N LEU A 311 59.57 -30.78 -48.94
CA LEU A 311 58.67 -30.33 -50.00
C LEU A 311 59.23 -29.11 -50.74
N GLN A 312 59.76 -28.12 -50.02
CA GLN A 312 60.40 -26.97 -50.65
C GLN A 312 61.64 -27.37 -51.48
N TRP A 313 62.45 -28.31 -51.00
CA TRP A 313 63.57 -28.85 -51.76
C TRP A 313 63.10 -29.58 -53.02
N TYR A 314 62.07 -30.41 -52.90
CA TYR A 314 61.46 -31.10 -54.04
C TYR A 314 60.93 -30.11 -55.08
N THR A 315 60.14 -29.11 -54.68
CA THR A 315 59.63 -28.08 -55.60
C THR A 315 60.76 -27.30 -56.28
N ARG A 316 61.85 -27.02 -55.57
CA ARG A 316 63.04 -26.38 -56.17
C ARG A 316 63.70 -27.29 -57.20
N LEU A 317 63.81 -28.59 -56.91
CA LEU A 317 64.36 -29.58 -57.83
C LEU A 317 63.47 -29.71 -59.09
N GLU A 318 62.16 -29.85 -58.93
CA GLU A 318 61.19 -29.91 -60.03
C GLU A 318 61.26 -28.65 -60.92
N ARG A 319 61.29 -27.45 -60.32
CA ARG A 319 61.48 -26.20 -61.08
C ARG A 319 62.81 -26.17 -61.83
N SER A 320 63.89 -26.67 -61.22
CA SER A 320 65.20 -26.72 -61.86
C SER A 320 65.23 -27.71 -63.03
N GLU A 321 64.55 -28.85 -62.90
CA GLU A 321 64.41 -29.85 -63.96
C GLU A 321 63.54 -29.35 -65.12
N ALA A 322 62.40 -28.72 -64.83
CA ALA A 322 61.55 -28.07 -65.82
C ALA A 322 62.31 -26.96 -66.58
N ARG A 323 63.15 -26.20 -65.88
CA ARG A 323 64.01 -25.19 -66.50
C ARG A 323 65.06 -25.83 -67.40
N LEU A 324 65.66 -26.95 -66.98
CA LEU A 324 66.64 -27.66 -67.78
C LEU A 324 66.03 -28.28 -69.03
N THR A 325 64.88 -28.93 -68.93
CA THR A 325 64.21 -29.53 -70.09
C THR A 325 63.84 -28.47 -71.13
N ARG A 326 63.45 -27.27 -70.69
CA ARG A 326 63.25 -26.12 -71.58
C ARG A 326 64.55 -25.70 -72.28
N LEU A 327 65.64 -25.51 -71.52
CA LEU A 327 66.93 -25.06 -72.07
C LEU A 327 67.61 -26.11 -72.97
N ALA A 328 67.37 -27.40 -72.71
CA ALA A 328 67.92 -28.50 -73.51
C ALA A 328 67.36 -28.53 -74.94
N LYS A 329 66.19 -27.93 -75.19
CA LYS A 329 65.62 -27.76 -76.54
C LYS A 329 66.34 -26.68 -77.35
N GLU A 330 66.97 -25.70 -76.68
CA GLU A 330 67.56 -24.52 -77.31
C GLU A 330 69.09 -24.59 -77.41
N ARG A 331 69.77 -25.35 -76.54
CA ARG A 331 71.24 -25.43 -76.50
C ARG A 331 71.74 -26.83 -76.12
N LYS A 332 72.88 -27.25 -76.69
CA LYS A 332 73.62 -28.45 -76.25
C LYS A 332 74.14 -28.24 -74.82
N MET A 333 73.51 -28.91 -73.86
CA MET A 333 73.81 -28.75 -72.44
C MET A 333 74.91 -29.70 -71.95
N ARG A 334 75.62 -29.28 -70.89
CA ARG A 334 76.63 -30.10 -70.21
C ARG A 334 75.94 -31.23 -69.44
N LEU A 335 76.29 -32.47 -69.77
CA LEU A 335 75.77 -33.69 -69.11
C LEU A 335 76.00 -33.71 -67.59
N SER A 336 77.00 -32.96 -67.08
CA SER A 336 77.33 -32.90 -65.66
C SER A 336 76.23 -32.27 -64.80
N TYR A 337 75.47 -31.32 -65.31
CA TYR A 337 74.43 -30.64 -64.52
C TYR A 337 73.18 -31.51 -64.35
N ARG A 338 72.78 -32.26 -65.40
CA ARG A 338 71.71 -33.25 -65.33
C ARG A 338 72.03 -34.34 -64.30
N LYS A 339 73.24 -34.90 -64.37
CA LYS A 339 73.72 -35.90 -63.39
C LYS A 339 73.72 -35.37 -61.95
N ARG A 340 73.93 -34.07 -61.74
CA ARG A 340 73.86 -33.44 -60.41
C ARG A 340 72.43 -33.39 -59.89
N LEU A 341 71.45 -33.02 -60.72
CA LEU A 341 70.03 -33.04 -60.31
C LEU A 341 69.55 -34.47 -60.05
N GLU A 342 69.92 -35.44 -60.88
CA GLU A 342 69.64 -36.87 -60.66
C GLU A 342 70.24 -37.37 -59.33
N ARG A 343 71.45 -36.90 -58.96
CA ARG A 343 72.03 -37.22 -57.66
C ARG A 343 71.28 -36.57 -56.50
N LEU A 344 70.89 -35.31 -56.63
CA LEU A 344 70.16 -34.59 -55.56
C LEU A 344 68.76 -35.16 -55.35
N THR A 345 68.06 -35.54 -56.43
CA THR A 345 66.77 -36.24 -56.36
C THR A 345 66.94 -37.62 -55.74
N GLY A 346 67.97 -38.38 -56.12
CA GLY A 346 68.29 -39.66 -55.48
C GLY A 346 68.60 -39.55 -53.97
N ILE A 347 69.35 -38.52 -53.55
CA ILE A 347 69.62 -38.25 -52.13
C ILE A 347 68.32 -37.90 -51.39
N LEU A 348 67.46 -37.08 -51.98
CA LEU A 348 66.18 -36.72 -51.38
C LEU A 348 65.26 -37.94 -51.25
N ILE A 349 65.17 -38.77 -52.31
CA ILE A 349 64.42 -40.03 -52.28
C ILE A 349 64.96 -40.92 -51.16
N TRP A 350 66.27 -41.11 -51.07
CA TRP A 350 66.89 -41.92 -50.03
C TRP A 350 66.55 -41.42 -48.62
N GLN A 351 66.67 -40.12 -48.38
CA GLN A 351 66.29 -39.53 -47.09
C GLN A 351 64.80 -39.69 -46.78
N LEU A 352 63.93 -39.52 -47.77
CA LEU A 352 62.50 -39.73 -47.60
C LEU A 352 62.19 -41.21 -47.29
N THR A 353 62.83 -42.16 -47.99
CA THR A 353 62.66 -43.60 -47.71
C THR A 353 63.14 -44.00 -46.33
N GLU A 354 64.25 -43.43 -45.83
CA GLU A 354 64.77 -43.72 -44.50
C GLU A 354 63.85 -43.20 -43.40
N GLN A 355 63.27 -42.01 -43.61
CA GLN A 355 62.37 -41.36 -42.65
C GLN A 355 60.93 -41.88 -42.74
N TYR A 356 60.55 -42.52 -43.85
CA TYR A 356 59.20 -42.94 -44.14
C TYR A 356 58.55 -43.79 -43.04
N PRO A 357 59.16 -44.86 -42.49
CA PRO A 357 58.49 -45.68 -41.47
C PRO A 357 58.12 -44.88 -40.22
N LYS A 358 59.00 -43.96 -39.81
CA LYS A 358 58.78 -43.08 -38.67
C LYS A 358 57.69 -42.04 -38.98
N ALA A 359 57.76 -41.39 -40.14
CA ALA A 359 56.80 -40.37 -40.55
C ALA A 359 55.39 -40.96 -40.74
N HIS A 360 55.30 -42.12 -41.41
CA HIS A 360 54.06 -42.86 -41.59
C HIS A 360 53.43 -43.23 -40.24
N TRP A 361 54.20 -43.80 -39.30
CA TRP A 361 53.71 -44.13 -37.97
C TRP A 361 53.24 -42.88 -37.20
N GLN A 362 53.99 -41.78 -37.26
CA GLN A 362 53.61 -40.52 -36.62
C GLN A 362 52.32 -39.94 -37.22
N SER A 363 52.17 -39.95 -38.54
CA SER A 363 50.95 -39.52 -39.23
C SER A 363 49.75 -40.41 -38.88
N GLN A 364 49.95 -41.73 -38.78
CA GLN A 364 48.88 -42.66 -38.37
C GLN A 364 48.41 -42.40 -36.93
N ARG A 365 49.36 -42.14 -36.01
CA ARG A 365 49.01 -41.77 -34.63
C ARG A 365 48.29 -40.43 -34.56
N ALA A 366 48.78 -39.43 -35.28
CA ALA A 366 48.13 -38.12 -35.35
C ALA A 366 46.70 -38.21 -35.93
N LEU A 367 46.47 -39.07 -36.92
CA LEU A 367 45.12 -39.35 -37.43
C LEU A 367 44.22 -39.98 -36.36
N GLN A 368 44.73 -40.92 -35.57
CA GLN A 368 43.96 -41.52 -34.46
C GLN A 368 43.60 -40.45 -33.42
N ASP A 369 44.54 -39.57 -33.06
CA ASP A 369 44.28 -38.48 -32.12
C ASP A 369 43.21 -37.52 -32.67
N VAL A 370 43.30 -37.12 -33.95
CA VAL A 370 42.27 -36.29 -34.60
C VAL A 370 40.91 -37.00 -34.66
N GLU A 371 40.88 -38.30 -34.94
CA GLU A 371 39.65 -39.10 -34.93
C GLU A 371 38.98 -39.09 -33.56
N THR A 372 39.76 -39.26 -32.48
CA THR A 372 39.22 -39.19 -31.11
C THR A 372 38.66 -37.81 -30.78
N LEU A 373 39.37 -36.73 -31.14
CA LEU A 373 38.92 -35.36 -30.91
C LEU A 373 37.67 -35.02 -31.73
N LEU A 374 37.60 -35.49 -32.97
CA LEU A 374 36.42 -35.31 -33.82
C LEU A 374 35.21 -36.01 -33.22
N ASN A 375 35.38 -37.27 -32.79
CA ASN A 375 34.30 -38.03 -32.15
C ASN A 375 33.82 -37.32 -30.87
N GLN A 376 34.74 -36.85 -30.01
CA GLN A 376 34.40 -36.07 -28.82
C GLN A 376 33.65 -34.78 -29.16
N ALA A 377 34.08 -34.06 -30.19
CA ALA A 377 33.41 -32.84 -30.63
C ALA A 377 32.00 -33.13 -31.18
N THR A 378 31.82 -34.22 -31.92
CA THR A 378 30.49 -34.63 -32.40
C THR A 378 29.56 -35.06 -31.28
N GLU A 379 30.06 -35.80 -30.29
CA GLU A 379 29.27 -36.19 -29.11
C GLU A 379 28.89 -34.97 -28.27
N ALA A 380 29.83 -34.03 -28.07
CA ALA A 380 29.56 -32.77 -27.38
C ALA A 380 28.48 -31.95 -28.11
N GLN A 381 28.54 -31.88 -29.44
CA GLN A 381 27.52 -31.20 -30.25
C GLN A 381 26.16 -31.89 -30.14
N GLN A 382 26.09 -33.21 -30.22
CA GLN A 382 24.84 -33.96 -30.06
C GLN A 382 24.23 -33.75 -28.67
N ASN A 383 25.05 -33.81 -27.62
CA ASN A 383 24.60 -33.54 -26.26
C ASN A 383 24.08 -32.10 -26.12
N PHE A 384 24.76 -31.14 -26.75
CA PHE A 384 24.31 -29.76 -26.80
C PHE A 384 22.96 -29.61 -27.52
N ASP A 385 22.77 -30.25 -28.67
CA ASP A 385 21.51 -30.22 -29.43
C ASP A 385 20.36 -30.87 -28.63
N VAL A 386 20.63 -31.94 -27.90
CA VAL A 386 19.66 -32.56 -26.99
C VAL A 386 19.28 -31.60 -25.86
N LEU A 387 20.23 -30.86 -25.30
CA LEU A 387 19.96 -29.86 -24.26
C LEU A 387 19.18 -28.66 -24.81
N LEU A 388 19.49 -28.21 -26.02
CA LEU A 388 18.83 -27.09 -26.69
C LEU A 388 17.36 -27.41 -27.03
N ASN A 389 17.07 -28.66 -27.39
CA ASN A 389 15.73 -29.13 -27.75
C ASN A 389 14.89 -29.61 -26.55
N LYS A 390 15.45 -29.62 -25.34
CA LYS A 390 14.65 -29.93 -24.16
C LYS A 390 13.61 -28.83 -23.97
N PRO A 391 12.32 -29.16 -23.84
CA PRO A 391 11.30 -28.18 -23.54
C PRO A 391 11.68 -27.47 -22.24
N SER A 392 11.51 -26.14 -22.25
CA SER A 392 11.71 -25.30 -21.09
C SER A 392 10.96 -25.90 -19.89
N VAL A 393 11.65 -26.09 -18.75
CA VAL A 393 11.06 -26.65 -17.51
C VAL A 393 10.13 -25.63 -16.82
N THR A 394 9.55 -24.71 -17.58
CA THR A 394 8.70 -23.62 -17.11
C THR A 394 7.25 -24.05 -16.95
N GLU A 395 6.81 -25.17 -17.53
CA GLU A 395 5.40 -25.57 -17.48
C GLU A 395 4.88 -25.74 -16.05
N THR A 396 5.57 -26.53 -15.22
CA THR A 396 5.21 -26.69 -13.80
C THR A 396 5.24 -25.37 -13.03
N GLN A 397 6.11 -24.44 -13.44
CA GLN A 397 6.19 -23.10 -12.84
C GLN A 397 5.00 -22.24 -13.26
N ARG A 398 4.56 -22.32 -14.52
CA ARG A 398 3.36 -21.65 -15.03
C ARG A 398 2.11 -22.15 -14.32
N GLU A 399 1.96 -23.47 -14.19
CA GLU A 399 0.84 -24.07 -13.46
C GLU A 399 0.79 -23.56 -12.02
N ARG A 400 1.95 -23.49 -11.35
CA ARG A 400 2.05 -22.97 -9.97
C ARG A 400 1.69 -21.49 -9.89
N VAL A 401 2.18 -20.66 -10.80
CA VAL A 401 1.84 -19.22 -10.84
C VAL A 401 0.35 -19.03 -11.13
N ALA A 402 -0.21 -19.77 -12.09
CA ALA A 402 -1.64 -19.73 -12.42
C ALA A 402 -2.51 -20.16 -11.23
N PHE A 403 -2.12 -21.23 -10.52
CA PHE A 403 -2.79 -21.67 -9.31
C PHE A 403 -2.77 -20.60 -8.20
N ILE A 404 -1.61 -19.97 -7.97
CA ILE A 404 -1.48 -18.88 -7.00
C ILE A 404 -2.37 -17.69 -7.40
N LYS A 405 -2.36 -17.30 -8.68
CA LYS A 405 -3.21 -16.22 -9.20
C LYS A 405 -4.69 -16.48 -8.94
N ALA A 406 -5.18 -17.66 -9.33
CA ALA A 406 -6.58 -18.05 -9.12
C ALA A 406 -6.96 -18.07 -7.63
N ARG A 407 -6.04 -18.50 -6.75
CA ARG A 407 -6.26 -18.48 -5.30
C ARG A 407 -6.33 -17.05 -4.76
N ILE A 408 -5.44 -16.16 -5.18
CA ILE A 408 -5.44 -14.75 -4.78
C ILE A 408 -6.73 -14.08 -5.22
N GLU A 409 -7.15 -14.26 -6.47
CA GLU A 409 -8.41 -13.71 -7.00
C GLU A 409 -9.62 -14.19 -6.22
N LYS A 410 -9.66 -15.48 -5.87
CA LYS A 410 -10.73 -16.03 -5.01
C LYS A 410 -10.77 -15.36 -3.64
N HIS A 411 -9.63 -15.21 -2.98
CA HIS A 411 -9.56 -14.54 -1.67
C HIS A 411 -9.92 -13.06 -1.78
N LEU A 412 -9.47 -12.38 -2.83
CA LEU A 412 -9.76 -10.97 -3.06
C LEU A 412 -11.27 -10.74 -3.27
N ASN A 413 -11.93 -11.58 -4.06
CA ASN A 413 -13.39 -11.52 -4.22
C ASN A 413 -14.14 -11.80 -2.91
N ALA A 414 -13.67 -12.76 -2.11
CA ALA A 414 -14.25 -13.05 -0.80
C ALA A 414 -14.08 -11.86 0.16
N THR A 415 -12.88 -11.28 0.22
CA THR A 415 -12.58 -10.09 1.05
C THR A 415 -13.45 -8.90 0.64
N ARG A 416 -13.60 -8.63 -0.66
CA ARG A 416 -14.50 -7.58 -1.16
C ARG A 416 -15.95 -7.82 -0.78
N GLY A 417 -16.42 -9.06 -0.89
CA GLY A 417 -17.77 -9.42 -0.45
C GLY A 417 -17.99 -9.17 1.05
N LEU A 418 -16.99 -9.46 1.89
CA LEU A 418 -17.03 -9.16 3.32
C LEU A 418 -17.00 -7.66 3.62
N ILE A 419 -16.19 -6.88 2.89
CA ILE A 419 -16.15 -5.41 3.01
C ILE A 419 -17.54 -4.84 2.75
N VAL A 420 -18.14 -5.17 1.60
CA VAL A 420 -19.48 -4.70 1.23
C VAL A 420 -20.53 -5.10 2.28
N ALA A 421 -20.50 -6.35 2.75
CA ALA A 421 -21.46 -6.81 3.76
C ALA A 421 -21.34 -6.04 5.10
N ILE A 422 -20.13 -5.68 5.52
CA ILE A 422 -19.91 -4.88 6.73
C ILE A 422 -20.30 -3.41 6.49
N GLU A 423 -19.94 -2.84 5.35
CA GLU A 423 -20.34 -1.47 4.96
C GLU A 423 -21.86 -1.33 4.91
N ASP A 424 -22.57 -2.29 4.31
CA ASP A 424 -24.03 -2.33 4.25
C ASP A 424 -24.64 -2.40 5.66
N SER A 425 -24.07 -3.24 6.54
CA SER A 425 -24.52 -3.32 7.94
C SER A 425 -24.33 -2.00 8.68
N LEU A 426 -23.15 -1.37 8.56
CA LEU A 426 -22.85 -0.11 9.24
C LEU A 426 -23.71 1.05 8.70
N THR A 427 -23.92 1.07 7.39
CA THR A 427 -24.81 2.03 6.72
C THR A 427 -26.25 1.88 7.22
N LEU A 428 -26.76 0.64 7.30
CA LEU A 428 -28.10 0.37 7.81
C LEU A 428 -28.26 0.79 9.28
N THR A 429 -27.32 0.41 10.16
CA THR A 429 -27.37 0.84 11.56
C THR A 429 -27.34 2.37 11.65
N SER A 430 -26.44 3.02 10.92
CA SER A 430 -26.30 4.47 10.94
C SER A 430 -27.55 5.18 10.45
N HIS A 431 -28.18 4.69 9.37
CA HIS A 431 -29.47 5.21 8.92
C HIS A 431 -30.56 5.09 9.98
N ASN A 432 -30.62 3.97 10.70
CA ASN A 432 -31.60 3.79 11.78
C ASN A 432 -31.36 4.78 12.92
N VAL A 433 -30.12 4.94 13.38
CA VAL A 433 -29.76 5.87 14.47
C VAL A 433 -30.01 7.32 14.04
N ILE A 434 -29.63 7.70 12.82
CA ILE A 434 -29.87 9.04 12.27
C ILE A 434 -31.38 9.30 12.14
N ALA A 435 -32.16 8.34 11.65
CA ALA A 435 -33.61 8.49 11.52
C ALA A 435 -34.31 8.65 12.89
N GLN A 436 -33.91 7.86 13.89
CA GLN A 436 -34.40 8.01 15.26
C GLN A 436 -34.08 9.39 15.83
N ARG A 437 -32.83 9.85 15.63
CA ARG A 437 -32.42 11.17 16.09
C ARG A 437 -33.20 12.29 15.40
N LYS A 438 -33.40 12.18 14.09
CA LYS A 438 -34.18 13.14 13.31
C LYS A 438 -35.61 13.25 13.85
N ALA A 439 -36.28 12.11 14.06
CA ALA A 439 -37.64 12.10 14.61
C ALA A 439 -37.71 12.76 16.00
N TYR A 440 -36.71 12.53 16.85
CA TYR A 440 -36.60 13.17 18.15
C TYR A 440 -36.44 14.70 18.05
N LEU A 441 -35.54 15.19 17.18
CA LEU A 441 -35.34 16.63 16.99
C LEU A 441 -36.57 17.32 16.38
N GLU A 442 -37.25 16.67 15.45
CA GLU A 442 -38.51 17.16 14.88
C GLU A 442 -39.62 17.24 15.94
N GLN A 443 -39.74 16.23 16.80
CA GLN A 443 -40.68 16.25 17.92
C GLN A 443 -40.37 17.40 18.90
N GLN A 444 -39.09 17.60 19.25
CA GLN A 444 -38.68 18.71 20.11
C GLN A 444 -38.94 20.08 19.46
N SER A 445 -38.73 20.20 18.15
CA SER A 445 -39.03 21.43 17.41
C SER A 445 -40.52 21.74 17.44
N ALA A 446 -41.39 20.73 17.21
CA ALA A 446 -42.83 20.90 17.30
C ALA A 446 -43.29 21.30 18.70
N GLN A 447 -42.74 20.69 19.75
CA GLN A 447 -43.02 21.05 21.14
C GLN A 447 -42.58 22.49 21.47
N SER A 448 -41.40 22.89 21.01
CA SER A 448 -40.88 24.26 21.21
C SER A 448 -41.74 25.30 20.49
N LYS A 449 -42.17 25.02 19.26
CA LYS A 449 -43.10 25.88 18.50
C LYS A 449 -44.46 26.01 19.20
N LEU A 450 -44.97 24.92 19.80
CA LEU A 450 -46.20 24.96 20.58
C LEU A 450 -46.04 25.82 21.84
N ALA A 451 -44.92 25.70 22.56
CA ALA A 451 -44.62 26.55 23.71
C ALA A 451 -44.51 28.04 23.33
N MET A 452 -43.91 28.35 22.17
CA MET A 452 -43.88 29.71 21.63
C MET A 452 -45.29 30.27 21.36
N LEU A 453 -46.20 29.45 20.81
CA LEU A 453 -47.60 29.85 20.60
C LEU A 453 -48.31 30.10 21.92
N GLN A 454 -48.11 29.25 22.93
CA GLN A 454 -48.70 29.43 24.26
C GLN A 454 -48.23 30.72 24.93
N LEU A 455 -46.94 31.04 24.88
CA LEU A 455 -46.40 32.29 25.41
C LEU A 455 -46.96 33.51 24.68
N ARG A 456 -47.17 33.40 23.36
CA ARG A 456 -47.78 34.47 22.57
C ARG A 456 -49.24 34.70 22.97
N ASP A 457 -50.02 33.64 23.17
CA ASP A 457 -51.42 33.74 23.58
C ASP A 457 -51.57 34.36 24.97
N ILE A 458 -50.72 33.98 25.93
CA ILE A 458 -50.68 34.56 27.29
C ILE A 458 -50.42 36.08 27.25
N ASN A 459 -49.50 36.51 26.40
CA ASN A 459 -49.13 37.92 26.29
C ASN A 459 -50.20 38.76 25.53
N VAL A 460 -51.02 38.13 24.69
CA VAL A 460 -52.17 38.79 24.02
C VAL A 460 -53.35 38.99 24.98
N ASP A 461 -53.56 38.09 25.94
CA ASP A 461 -54.63 38.18 26.95
C ASP A 461 -54.27 39.07 28.16
N ALA A 462 -53.04 39.57 28.26
CA ALA A 462 -52.67 40.56 29.27
C ALA A 462 -53.43 41.88 29.00
N PRO A 463 -54.35 42.32 29.88
CA PRO A 463 -55.14 43.52 29.63
C PRO A 463 -54.21 44.73 29.55
N SER A 464 -54.25 45.42 28.40
CA SER A 464 -53.61 46.71 28.20
C SER A 464 -53.91 47.61 29.40
N PRO A 465 -52.91 48.22 30.08
CA PRO A 465 -53.16 49.18 31.15
C PRO A 465 -53.68 50.50 30.58
N SER A 466 -54.84 50.46 29.91
CA SER A 466 -55.54 51.65 29.48
C SER A 466 -56.36 52.23 30.64
N SER A 467 -55.87 53.35 31.16
CA SER A 467 -56.66 54.45 31.73
C SER A 467 -57.42 54.22 33.05
N ARG A 468 -56.69 54.16 34.18
CA ARG A 468 -57.22 54.80 35.40
C ARG A 468 -57.05 56.31 35.28
N SER A 469 -58.07 56.91 34.65
CA SER A 469 -58.40 58.33 34.70
C SER A 469 -58.38 58.84 36.15
N ASN A 470 -57.34 59.60 36.49
CA ASN A 470 -57.29 60.40 37.71
C ASN A 470 -58.10 61.69 37.46
N LYS A 471 -59.44 61.61 37.57
CA LYS A 471 -60.29 62.80 37.73
C LYS A 471 -60.23 63.23 39.19
N VAL A 472 -59.27 64.11 39.50
CA VAL A 472 -59.30 64.93 40.71
C VAL A 472 -60.43 65.94 40.56
N GLY A 473 -61.52 65.74 41.29
CA GLY A 473 -62.57 66.73 41.46
C GLY A 473 -62.06 67.89 42.30
N LYS A 474 -61.92 69.06 41.68
CA LYS A 474 -62.12 70.36 42.33
C LYS A 474 -63.57 70.74 42.10
N ASP A 475 -64.33 70.91 43.19
CA ASP A 475 -65.31 71.99 43.39
C ASP A 475 -66.13 71.73 44.66
N GLN A 476 -65.78 72.48 45.72
CA GLN A 476 -66.63 73.29 46.63
C GLN A 476 -66.02 73.42 48.02
#